data_AF-A0A7S0N392-F1
#
_entry.id   AF-A0A7S0N392-F1
#
_cell.length_a   1.000
_cell.length_b   1.000
_cell.length_c   1.000
_cell.angle_alpha   90.00
_cell.angle_beta   90.00
_cell.angle_gamma   90.00
#
_symmetry.space_group_name_H-M   'P 1'
#
loop_
_entity.id
_entity.type
_entity.pdbx_description
1 polymer ?
#
loop_
_entity_poly.entity_id
_entity_poly.type
_entity_poly.pdbx_seq_one_letter_code
_entity_poly.pdbx_strand_id
1 'polypeptide(L)'
;MTYYKLATRNLFFSVGSRRISTKPKIGKVNVLVLNAGSSSFKFGLFSVSSRPSGHDWLPKDSTLLASGSVEQIGVRGAKPNLVTLQVPGRTAVKYNPAKQIKDCQEAFTETMTLLTNPDHGLLTSTADIGAVGHRVAHGGDMARALVIDDAAVARIRKAAQWAPLHNPANLA
;
A
#
# COMPACT_ATOMS: atom_id res chain seq x y z
N MET A 1 1.52 10.94 -6.69
CA MET A 1 0.82 10.11 -7.69
C MET A 1 1.17 8.66 -7.37
N THR A 2 0.22 7.74 -7.19
CA THR A 2 0.47 6.42 -6.55
C THR A 2 0.60 5.29 -7.59
N TYR A 3 1.59 4.40 -7.42
CA TYR A 3 2.02 3.28 -8.27
C TYR A 3 2.03 1.96 -7.48
N TYR A 4 1.67 0.82 -8.08
CA TYR A 4 1.20 -0.38 -7.34
C TYR A 4 2.10 -1.61 -7.53
N LYS A 5 2.30 -2.42 -6.48
CA LYS A 5 2.90 -3.76 -6.54
C LYS A 5 1.79 -4.82 -6.37
N LEU A 6 1.62 -5.68 -7.37
CA LEU A 6 0.76 -6.86 -7.27
C LEU A 6 1.58 -8.01 -6.68
N ALA A 7 1.35 -8.31 -5.40
CA ALA A 7 1.79 -9.56 -4.80
C ALA A 7 0.59 -10.51 -4.75
N THR A 8 0.33 -11.22 -5.85
CA THR A 8 -0.31 -12.55 -5.86
C THR A 8 -0.24 -13.14 -7.26
N ARG A 9 -0.15 -14.48 -7.27
CA ARG A 9 0.35 -15.36 -8.32
C ARG A 9 -0.57 -15.46 -9.55
N ASN A 10 0.09 -15.68 -10.70
CA ASN A 10 -0.31 -16.48 -11.87
C ASN A 10 -1.79 -16.87 -12.00
N LEU A 11 -2.49 -16.22 -12.93
CA LEU A 11 -3.62 -16.82 -13.65
C LEU A 11 -3.37 -16.63 -15.16
N PHE A 12 -2.66 -17.57 -15.78
CA PHE A 12 -2.70 -17.76 -17.23
C PHE A 12 -3.86 -18.73 -17.52
N PHE A 13 -4.87 -18.27 -18.25
CA PHE A 13 -5.83 -19.17 -18.89
C PHE A 13 -5.55 -19.15 -20.40
N SER A 14 -5.05 -20.27 -20.92
CA SER A 14 -5.22 -20.63 -22.32
C SER A 14 -6.68 -21.02 -22.52
N VAL A 15 -7.40 -20.35 -23.41
CA VAL A 15 -8.77 -20.74 -23.78
C VAL A 15 -8.75 -21.20 -25.23
N GLY A 16 -8.77 -22.52 -25.39
CA GLY A 16 -9.29 -23.14 -26.61
C GLY A 16 -10.73 -22.70 -26.81
N SER A 17 -10.97 -22.04 -27.95
CA SER A 17 -12.22 -21.98 -28.71
C SER A 17 -13.54 -22.25 -27.95
N ARG A 18 -13.92 -21.36 -27.02
CA ARG A 18 -15.34 -21.08 -26.70
C ARG A 18 -15.45 -19.70 -26.06
N ARG A 19 -16.16 -18.77 -26.73
CA ARG A 19 -16.53 -17.48 -26.16
C ARG A 19 -17.46 -17.70 -24.97
N ILE A 20 -16.95 -17.53 -23.75
CA ILE A 20 -17.77 -17.33 -22.55
C ILE A 20 -17.71 -15.83 -22.22
N SER A 21 -18.80 -15.15 -22.51
CA SER A 21 -19.03 -13.76 -22.12
C SER A 21 -19.57 -13.69 -20.70
N THR A 22 -18.70 -13.79 -19.70
CA THR A 22 -18.94 -13.25 -18.35
C THR A 22 -17.60 -12.95 -17.71
N LYS A 23 -17.25 -11.68 -17.49
CA LYS A 23 -16.09 -11.32 -16.65
C LYS A 23 -16.31 -11.97 -15.28
N PRO A 24 -15.39 -12.81 -14.77
CA PRO A 24 -15.59 -13.45 -13.47
C PRO A 24 -15.75 -12.38 -12.39
N LYS A 25 -16.79 -12.51 -11.54
CA LYS A 25 -16.93 -11.69 -10.33
C LYS A 25 -15.75 -12.00 -9.43
N ILE A 26 -15.02 -10.97 -9.02
CA ILE A 26 -13.95 -11.12 -8.06
C ILE A 26 -14.62 -11.21 -6.69
N GLY A 27 -14.17 -12.13 -5.82
CA GLY A 27 -14.50 -12.04 -4.40
C GLY A 27 -14.03 -10.70 -3.82
N LYS A 28 -14.46 -10.34 -2.61
CA LYS A 28 -13.90 -9.14 -1.95
C LYS A 28 -12.38 -9.34 -1.79
N VAL A 29 -11.60 -8.37 -2.22
CA VAL A 29 -10.14 -8.34 -2.11
C VAL A 29 -9.73 -7.17 -1.24
N ASN A 30 -8.76 -7.36 -0.36
CA ASN A 30 -8.17 -6.25 0.38
C ASN A 30 -7.01 -5.62 -0.42
N VAL A 31 -7.03 -4.29 -0.52
CA VAL A 31 -6.01 -3.48 -1.18
C VAL A 31 -5.36 -2.59 -0.13
N LEU A 32 -4.05 -2.75 0.07
CA LEU A 32 -3.27 -1.91 0.97
C LEU A 32 -2.65 -0.76 0.18
N VAL A 33 -2.94 0.48 0.55
CA VAL A 33 -2.38 1.68 -0.07
C VAL A 33 -1.39 2.30 0.90
N LEU A 34 -0.19 2.61 0.41
CA LEU A 34 0.96 3.06 1.16
C LEU A 34 1.40 4.44 0.66
N ASN A 35 1.89 5.26 1.57
CA ASN A 35 2.53 6.53 1.28
C ASN A 35 3.72 6.70 2.21
N ALA A 36 4.90 6.34 1.69
CA ALA A 36 6.17 6.50 2.38
C ALA A 36 6.73 7.91 2.17
N GLY A 37 7.01 8.61 3.25
CA GLY A 37 7.78 9.85 3.30
C GLY A 37 9.10 9.64 4.04
N SER A 38 9.90 10.70 4.15
CA SER A 38 11.20 10.65 4.83
C SER A 38 11.10 10.40 6.34
N SER A 39 10.01 10.80 6.99
CA SER A 39 9.81 10.69 8.44
C SER A 39 8.43 10.11 8.84
N SER A 40 7.64 9.69 7.86
CA SER A 40 6.33 9.09 8.10
C SER A 40 5.99 8.03 7.07
N PHE A 41 5.24 7.03 7.50
CA PHE A 41 4.70 5.97 6.66
C PHE A 41 3.19 5.92 6.89
N LYS A 42 2.40 6.30 5.90
CA LYS A 42 0.94 6.32 6.00
C LYS A 42 0.34 5.17 5.19
N PHE A 43 -0.76 4.61 5.68
CA PHE A 43 -1.43 3.52 4.99
C PHE A 43 -2.96 3.64 5.06
N GLY A 44 -3.61 2.97 4.10
CA GLY A 44 -5.05 2.72 4.09
C GLY A 44 -5.33 1.31 3.57
N LEU A 45 -6.19 0.57 4.24
CA LEU A 45 -6.67 -0.74 3.84
C LEU A 45 -8.08 -0.60 3.28
N PHE A 46 -8.30 -1.05 2.05
CA PHE A 46 -9.57 -0.96 1.35
C PHE A 46 -10.09 -2.35 1.00
N SER A 47 -11.40 -2.56 1.06
CA SER A 47 -12.06 -3.70 0.44
C SER A 47 -12.59 -3.30 -0.93
N VAL A 48 -12.34 -4.12 -1.94
CA VAL A 48 -12.85 -3.91 -3.31
C VAL A 48 -13.52 -5.19 -3.80
N SER A 49 -14.61 -5.08 -4.56
CA SER A 49 -15.32 -6.24 -5.13
C SER A 49 -15.33 -6.25 -6.65
N SER A 50 -14.92 -5.15 -7.29
CA SER A 50 -14.77 -5.07 -8.73
C SER A 50 -13.31 -4.85 -9.15
N ARG A 51 -13.01 -5.24 -10.40
CA ARG A 51 -11.70 -5.00 -11.00
C ARG A 51 -11.59 -3.50 -11.32
N PRO A 52 -10.39 -2.91 -11.21
CA PRO A 52 -10.14 -1.59 -11.79
C PRO A 52 -10.59 -1.57 -13.27
N SER A 53 -11.27 -0.51 -13.68
CA SER A 53 -11.76 -0.36 -15.05
C SER A 53 -11.41 1.01 -15.59
N GLY A 54 -10.77 1.05 -16.76
CA GLY A 54 -10.35 2.29 -17.39
C GLY A 54 -9.16 2.94 -16.67
N HIS A 55 -9.23 4.25 -16.42
CA HIS A 55 -8.16 5.04 -15.80
C HIS A 55 -8.23 5.07 -14.27
N ASP A 56 -9.33 4.58 -13.68
CA ASP A 56 -9.51 4.51 -12.23
C ASP A 56 -8.94 3.19 -11.70
N TRP A 57 -7.81 3.31 -11.01
CA TRP A 57 -7.10 2.16 -10.43
C TRP A 57 -7.77 1.65 -9.15
N LEU A 58 -8.45 2.53 -8.41
CA LEU A 58 -9.25 2.16 -7.25
C LEU A 58 -10.71 2.07 -7.71
N PRO A 59 -11.32 0.89 -7.66
CA PRO A 59 -12.72 0.72 -8.05
C PRO A 59 -13.66 1.62 -7.25
N LYS A 60 -14.72 2.13 -7.88
CA LYS A 60 -15.69 3.03 -7.21
C LYS A 60 -16.42 2.37 -6.04
N ASP A 61 -16.48 1.04 -6.03
CA ASP A 61 -17.03 0.24 -4.93
C ASP A 61 -16.02 0.02 -3.79
N SER A 62 -14.86 0.67 -3.80
CA SER A 62 -13.88 0.55 -2.72
C SER A 62 -14.44 1.09 -1.40
N THR A 63 -14.30 0.31 -0.34
CA THR A 63 -14.67 0.71 1.03
C THR A 63 -13.41 0.80 1.89
N LEU A 64 -13.20 1.93 2.58
CA LEU A 64 -12.12 2.07 3.55
C LEU A 64 -12.40 1.17 4.76
N LEU A 65 -11.53 0.20 5.01
CA LEU A 65 -11.59 -0.68 6.18
C LEU A 65 -10.79 -0.12 7.35
N ALA A 66 -9.59 0.40 7.08
CA ALA A 66 -8.74 1.00 8.10
C ALA A 66 -7.75 2.00 7.48
N SER A 67 -7.23 2.91 8.28
CA SER A 67 -6.15 3.81 7.90
C SER A 67 -5.24 4.09 9.08
N GLY A 68 -4.00 4.48 8.84
CA GLY A 68 -3.09 4.77 9.93
C GLY A 68 -1.76 5.34 9.49
N SER A 69 -0.88 5.51 10.46
CA SER A 69 0.46 6.04 10.25
C SER A 69 1.47 5.49 11.25
N VAL A 70 2.72 5.43 10.80
CA VAL A 70 3.92 5.39 11.64
C VAL A 70 4.65 6.70 11.44
N GLU A 71 4.82 7.48 12.50
CA GLU A 71 5.41 8.82 12.46
C GLU A 71 6.71 8.89 13.25
N GLN A 72 7.48 9.96 12.99
CA GLN A 72 8.79 10.20 13.61
C GLN A 72 9.84 9.12 13.28
N ILE A 73 9.73 8.50 12.10
CA ILE A 73 10.66 7.47 11.62
C ILE A 73 12.05 8.10 11.49
N GLY A 74 13.09 7.42 12.01
CA GLY A 74 14.48 7.84 11.85
C GLY A 74 14.87 9.12 12.60
N VAL A 75 13.95 9.74 13.36
CA VAL A 75 14.22 10.94 14.15
C VAL A 75 15.07 10.57 15.36
N ARG A 76 16.31 11.05 15.41
CA ARG A 76 17.18 10.90 16.58
C ARG A 76 16.79 11.94 17.64
N GLY A 77 16.50 11.50 18.87
CA GLY A 77 16.12 12.37 19.99
C GLY A 77 14.81 11.95 20.67
N ALA A 78 14.48 12.60 21.78
CA ALA A 78 13.45 12.19 22.76
C ALA A 78 11.99 12.14 22.26
N LYS A 79 11.71 12.33 20.96
CA LYS A 79 10.36 12.20 20.42
C LYS A 79 10.14 10.74 20.01
N PRO A 80 9.32 9.96 20.74
CA PRO A 80 9.05 8.58 20.37
C PRO A 80 8.30 8.50 19.05
N ASN A 81 8.45 7.38 18.34
CA ASN A 81 7.58 7.06 17.22
C ASN A 81 6.12 7.06 17.67
N LEU A 82 5.21 7.45 16.79
CA LEU A 82 3.77 7.37 17.02
C LEU A 82 3.17 6.45 15.98
N VAL A 83 2.57 5.35 16.44
CA VAL A 83 1.82 4.42 15.60
C VAL A 83 0.33 4.66 15.81
N THR A 84 -0.42 4.75 14.72
CA THR A 84 -1.87 4.96 14.75
C THR A 84 -2.59 3.96 13.84
N LEU A 85 -3.73 3.44 14.32
CA LEU A 85 -4.72 2.71 13.53
C LEU A 85 -6.09 3.30 13.79
N GLN A 86 -6.76 3.72 12.72
CA GLN A 86 -8.14 4.13 12.71
C GLN A 86 -8.95 3.10 11.91
N VAL A 87 -9.99 2.58 12.55
CA VAL A 87 -10.99 1.72 11.93
C VAL A 87 -12.33 2.43 12.05
N PRO A 88 -13.12 2.62 10.99
CA PRO A 88 -14.44 3.22 11.07
C PRO A 88 -15.31 2.51 12.11
N GLY A 89 -15.91 3.27 13.03
CA GLY A 89 -16.75 2.73 14.10
C GLY A 89 -16.02 2.09 15.28
N ARG A 90 -14.67 2.14 15.34
CA ARG A 90 -13.88 1.71 16.51
C ARG A 90 -13.10 2.86 17.11
N THR A 91 -12.77 2.75 18.40
CA THR A 91 -11.78 3.63 19.05
C THR A 91 -10.43 3.47 18.36
N ALA A 92 -9.76 4.60 18.09
CA ALA A 92 -8.43 4.59 17.48
C ALA A 92 -7.41 3.91 18.39
N VAL A 93 -6.59 3.03 17.82
CA VAL A 93 -5.40 2.51 18.50
C VAL A 93 -4.27 3.49 18.27
N LYS A 94 -3.62 3.93 19.35
CA LYS A 94 -2.46 4.82 19.30
C LYS A 94 -1.47 4.39 20.36
N TYR A 95 -0.20 4.24 19.99
CA TYR A 95 0.85 3.91 20.94
C TYR A 95 2.23 4.38 20.46
N ASN A 96 3.15 4.42 21.41
CA ASN A 96 4.57 4.57 21.15
C ASN A 96 5.23 3.18 21.23
N PRO A 97 5.84 2.67 20.15
CA PRO A 97 6.50 1.37 20.18
C PRO A 97 7.71 1.42 21.13
N ALA A 98 7.96 0.31 21.83
CA ALA A 98 9.06 0.22 22.79
C ALA A 98 10.44 0.32 22.13
N LYS A 99 10.55 -0.10 20.86
CA LYS A 99 11.75 0.03 20.04
C LYS A 99 11.56 1.19 19.06
N GLN A 100 12.63 1.96 18.88
CA GLN A 100 12.65 3.03 17.88
C GLN A 100 12.59 2.44 16.47
N ILE A 101 11.68 2.96 15.66
CA ILE A 101 11.51 2.63 14.24
C ILE A 101 12.41 3.54 13.42
N LYS A 102 13.41 2.94 12.78
CA LYS A 102 14.53 3.65 12.17
C LYS A 102 14.28 4.07 10.74
N ASP A 103 13.51 3.28 10.00
CA ASP A 103 13.31 3.47 8.57
C ASP A 103 11.93 2.97 8.10
N CYS A 104 11.69 3.15 6.80
CA CYS A 104 10.45 2.79 6.13
C CYS A 104 10.15 1.27 6.20
N GLN A 105 11.19 0.43 6.19
CA GLN A 105 11.04 -1.03 6.23
C GLN A 105 10.60 -1.50 7.62
N GLU A 106 11.21 -0.96 8.68
CA GLU A 106 10.76 -1.20 10.05
C GLU A 106 9.32 -0.66 10.24
N ALA A 107 8.98 0.49 9.65
CA ALA A 107 7.62 1.04 9.71
C ALA A 107 6.56 0.19 8.97
N PHE A 108 6.93 -0.39 7.82
CA PHE A 108 6.06 -1.35 7.13
C PHE A 108 5.85 -2.61 7.96
N THR A 109 6.91 -3.13 8.59
CA THR A 109 6.81 -4.28 9.49
C THR A 109 5.86 -4.00 10.65
N GLU A 110 5.99 -2.83 11.29
CA GLU A 110 5.09 -2.40 12.36
C GLU A 110 3.64 -2.27 11.88
N THR A 111 3.43 -1.76 10.66
CA THR A 111 2.10 -1.67 10.04
C THR A 111 1.49 -3.07 9.84
N MET A 112 2.29 -4.07 9.46
CA MET A 112 1.81 -5.44 9.30
C MET A 112 1.45 -6.07 10.65
N THR A 113 2.28 -5.87 11.68
CA THR A 113 1.97 -6.27 13.05
C THR A 113 0.66 -5.65 13.53
N LEU A 114 0.46 -4.36 13.28
CA LEU A 114 -0.73 -3.61 13.67
C LEU A 114 -2.00 -4.12 12.97
N LEU A 115 -1.92 -4.39 11.67
CA LEU A 115 -3.05 -4.87 10.87
C LEU A 115 -3.38 -6.35 11.10
N THR A 116 -2.42 -7.15 11.56
CA THR A 116 -2.57 -8.59 11.86
C THR A 116 -2.73 -8.90 13.35
N ASN A 117 -2.74 -7.87 14.21
CA ASN A 117 -2.93 -8.05 15.64
C ASN A 117 -4.32 -8.68 15.92
N PRO A 118 -4.41 -9.72 16.76
CA PRO A 118 -5.66 -10.44 17.01
C PRO A 118 -6.74 -9.62 17.72
N ASP A 119 -6.36 -8.59 18.49
CA ASP A 119 -7.31 -7.81 19.30
C ASP A 119 -7.99 -6.69 18.50
N HIS A 120 -7.24 -6.02 17.62
CA HIS A 120 -7.72 -4.84 16.90
C HIS A 120 -7.45 -4.84 15.40
N GLY A 121 -6.65 -5.78 14.90
CA GLY A 121 -6.33 -5.93 13.49
C GLY A 121 -7.55 -6.30 12.65
N LEU A 122 -7.36 -6.24 11.33
CA LEU A 122 -8.39 -6.57 10.35
C LEU A 122 -8.00 -7.75 9.45
N LEU A 123 -6.74 -8.17 9.53
CA LEU A 123 -6.17 -9.24 8.72
C LEU A 123 -5.75 -10.38 9.66
N THR A 124 -5.84 -11.62 9.18
CA THR A 124 -5.24 -12.78 9.84
C THR A 124 -3.77 -12.91 9.47
N SER A 125 -3.43 -12.55 8.21
CA SER A 125 -2.05 -12.57 7.73
C SER A 125 -1.84 -11.62 6.55
N THR A 126 -0.60 -11.49 6.09
CA THR A 126 -0.29 -10.75 4.87
C THR A 126 -0.91 -11.36 3.60
N ALA A 127 -1.31 -12.64 3.62
CA ALA A 127 -1.97 -13.31 2.50
C ALA A 127 -3.39 -12.78 2.24
N ASP A 128 -3.99 -12.08 3.20
CA ASP A 128 -5.31 -11.47 3.05
C ASP A 128 -5.27 -10.20 2.17
N ILE A 129 -4.09 -9.70 1.85
CA ILE A 129 -3.86 -8.56 0.96
C ILE A 129 -3.68 -9.06 -0.46
N GLY A 130 -4.61 -8.72 -1.36
CA GLY A 130 -4.52 -9.12 -2.77
C GLY A 130 -3.71 -8.15 -3.63
N ALA A 131 -3.57 -6.89 -3.21
CA ALA A 131 -2.77 -5.89 -3.93
C ALA A 131 -2.23 -4.81 -3.01
N VAL A 132 -1.09 -4.22 -3.40
CA VAL A 132 -0.47 -3.09 -2.70
C VAL A 132 -0.31 -1.89 -3.63
N GLY A 133 -0.65 -0.70 -3.16
CA GLY A 133 -0.38 0.58 -3.79
C GLY A 133 0.66 1.39 -3.06
N HIS A 134 1.52 2.10 -3.78
CA HIS A 134 2.61 2.92 -3.24
C HIS A 134 2.55 4.33 -3.81
N ARG A 135 2.41 5.36 -2.97
CA ARG A 135 2.49 6.73 -3.45
C ARG A 135 3.91 7.04 -3.87
N VAL A 136 4.13 7.48 -5.10
CA VAL A 136 5.41 8.00 -5.56
C VAL A 136 5.28 9.51 -5.77
N ALA A 137 6.29 10.26 -5.36
CA ALA A 137 6.28 11.71 -5.54
C ALA A 137 6.34 12.10 -7.01
N HIS A 138 7.32 11.59 -7.76
CA HIS A 138 7.50 11.91 -9.18
C HIS A 138 7.70 10.65 -10.04
N GLY A 139 6.86 10.48 -11.06
CA GLY A 139 6.92 9.34 -11.98
C GLY A 139 7.76 9.54 -13.24
N GLY A 140 8.30 10.74 -13.43
CA GLY A 140 8.96 11.12 -14.67
C GLY A 140 7.92 11.35 -15.77
N ASP A 141 8.08 10.68 -16.89
CA ASP A 141 7.17 10.73 -18.05
C ASP A 141 5.91 9.85 -17.87
N MET A 142 5.76 9.18 -16.72
CA MET A 142 4.58 8.39 -16.40
C MET A 142 3.35 9.27 -16.19
N ALA A 143 2.49 9.35 -17.21
CA ALA A 143 1.24 10.11 -17.16
C ALA A 143 0.09 9.43 -16.39
N ARG A 144 0.24 8.14 -16.03
CA ARG A 144 -0.80 7.35 -15.35
C ARG A 144 -0.21 6.31 -14.41
N ALA A 145 -1.04 5.84 -13.48
CA ALA A 145 -0.71 4.69 -12.63
C ALA A 145 -0.46 3.44 -13.49
N LEU A 146 0.50 2.61 -13.05
CA LEU A 146 0.86 1.36 -13.70
C LEU A 146 1.30 0.33 -12.66
N VAL A 147 1.36 -0.93 -13.10
CA VAL A 147 1.92 -2.04 -12.32
C VAL A 147 3.43 -1.84 -12.24
N ILE A 148 3.97 -1.84 -11.03
CA ILE A 148 5.41 -1.74 -10.78
C ILE A 148 6.09 -3.01 -11.26
N ASP A 149 6.92 -2.85 -12.28
CA ASP A 149 7.93 -3.79 -12.77
C ASP A 149 9.33 -3.14 -12.70
N ASP A 150 10.36 -3.85 -13.16
CA ASP A 150 11.73 -3.33 -13.15
C ASP A 150 11.89 -2.06 -14.00
N ALA A 151 11.14 -1.96 -15.10
CA ALA A 151 11.14 -0.78 -15.96
C ALA A 151 10.53 0.44 -15.24
N ALA A 152 9.43 0.24 -14.52
CA ALA A 152 8.82 1.26 -13.67
C ALA A 152 9.78 1.71 -12.56
N VAL A 153 10.44 0.77 -11.88
CA VAL A 153 11.44 1.08 -10.84
C VAL A 153 12.59 1.91 -11.42
N ALA A 154 13.13 1.54 -12.58
CA ALA A 154 14.19 2.29 -13.23
C ALA A 154 13.76 3.72 -13.60
N ARG A 155 12.52 3.90 -14.09
CA ARG A 155 11.94 5.21 -14.41
C ARG A 155 11.76 6.08 -13.16
N ILE A 156 11.21 5.51 -12.08
CA ILE A 156 11.05 6.21 -10.79
C ILE A 156 12.42 6.62 -10.23
N ARG A 157 13.42 5.74 -10.34
CA ARG A 157 14.80 6.02 -9.92
C ARG A 157 15.41 7.17 -10.72
N LYS A 158 15.23 7.18 -12.04
CA LYS A 158 15.68 8.30 -12.90
C LYS A 158 14.94 9.61 -12.55
N ALA A 159 13.66 9.52 -12.22
CA ALA A 159 12.84 10.66 -11.82
C ALA A 159 13.20 11.22 -10.43
N ALA A 160 14.03 10.52 -9.64
CA ALA A 160 14.48 11.01 -8.34
C ALA A 160 15.25 12.33 -8.43
N GLN A 161 15.85 12.66 -9.59
CA GLN A 161 16.45 13.98 -9.82
C GLN A 161 15.46 15.15 -9.64
N TRP A 162 14.17 14.91 -9.87
CA TRP A 162 13.10 15.90 -9.71
C TRP A 162 12.39 15.80 -8.34
N ALA A 163 12.63 14.74 -7.57
CA ALA A 163 12.06 14.54 -6.24
C ALA A 163 13.07 13.82 -5.30
N PRO A 164 14.25 14.42 -5.04
CA PRO A 164 15.39 13.74 -4.43
C PRO A 164 15.14 13.30 -2.98
N LEU A 165 14.27 14.01 -2.26
CA LEU A 165 13.94 13.69 -0.88
C LEU A 165 12.77 12.70 -0.73
N HIS A 166 12.08 12.35 -1.81
CA HIS A 166 10.82 11.60 -1.73
C HIS A 166 10.89 10.28 -2.48
N ASN A 167 11.36 10.30 -3.73
CA ASN A 167 11.44 9.08 -4.54
C ASN A 167 12.32 7.98 -3.92
N PRO A 168 13.47 8.27 -3.26
CA PRO A 168 14.22 7.23 -2.57
C PRO A 168 13.41 6.52 -1.48
N ALA A 169 12.62 7.26 -0.69
CA ALA A 169 11.73 6.67 0.32
C ALA A 169 10.58 5.87 -0.30
N ASN A 170 10.13 6.23 -1.51
CA ASN A 170 9.10 5.48 -2.23
C ASN A 170 9.61 4.15 -2.82
N LEU A 171 10.91 4.04 -3.07
CA LEU A 171 11.57 2.87 -3.66
C LEU A 171 12.13 1.86 -2.64
N ALA A 172 12.22 2.25 -1.37
CA ALA A 172 12.68 1.42 -0.26
C ALA A 172 11.61 0.38 0.12
#